data_AF-A0A7K3L2H1-F1
#
_entry.id   AF-A0A7K3L2H1-F1
#
_cell.length_a   1.000
_cell.length_b   1.000
_cell.length_c   1.000
_cell.angle_alpha   90.00
_cell.angle_beta   90.00
_cell.angle_gamma   90.00
#
_symmetry.space_group_name_H-M   'P 1'
#
loop_
_entity.id
_entity.type
_entity.pdbx_description
1 polymer ?
#
loop_
_entity_poly.entity_id
_entity_poly.type
_entity_poly.pdbx_seq_one_letter_code
_entity_poly.pdbx_strand_id
1 'polypeptide(L)' 'QVTLGVTEDPLAAPRLGKNVFIGAGAKVLGPVYVGDGAKVGANAVVLKDVPGGATAVGVPARIVQ' A
#
# COMPACT_ATOMS: atom_id res chain seq x y z
N GLN A 1 -13.16 -5.98 -0.77
CA GLN A 1 -12.24 -6.05 -1.93
C GLN A 1 -11.07 -5.10 -1.69
N VAL A 2 -9.88 -5.44 -2.19
CA VAL A 2 -8.68 -4.59 -2.25
C VAL A 2 -8.09 -4.67 -3.65
N THR A 3 -7.23 -3.72 -4.03
CA THR A 3 -6.52 -3.74 -5.32
C THR A 3 -5.01 -3.70 -5.10
N LEU A 4 -4.29 -4.68 -5.66
CA LEU A 4 -2.84 -4.65 -5.86
C LEU A 4 -2.62 -4.56 -7.36
N GLY A 5 -2.35 -3.35 -7.84
CA GLY A 5 -2.35 -3.04 -9.28
C GLY A 5 -0.98 -2.57 -9.76
N VAL A 6 -0.69 -2.86 -11.02
CA VAL A 6 0.41 -2.25 -11.75
C VAL A 6 -0.02 -0.89 -12.31
N THR A 7 0.94 -0.05 -12.68
CA THR A 7 0.70 1.19 -13.43
C THR A 7 0.91 0.91 -14.93
N GLU A 8 1.87 1.57 -15.57
CA GLU A 8 2.19 1.37 -17.00
C GLU A 8 2.99 0.09 -17.26
N ASP A 9 3.90 -0.29 -16.36
CA ASP A 9 4.73 -1.49 -16.49
C ASP A 9 4.02 -2.71 -15.85
N PRO A 10 3.65 -3.75 -16.63
CA PRO A 10 2.95 -4.94 -16.13
C PRO A 10 3.79 -5.80 -15.18
N LEU A 11 5.11 -5.60 -15.10
CA LEU A 11 5.99 -6.30 -14.17
C LEU A 11 6.20 -5.51 -12.86
N ALA A 12 5.80 -4.24 -12.82
CA ALA A 12 5.99 -3.34 -11.68
C ALA A 12 4.88 -3.48 -10.63
N ALA A 13 4.68 -4.70 -10.13
CA ALA A 13 3.67 -5.01 -9.12
C ALA A 13 4.11 -4.59 -7.71
N PRO A 14 3.16 -4.24 -6.82
CA PRO A 14 3.46 -3.96 -5.42
C PRO A 14 4.10 -5.17 -4.71
N ARG A 15 5.02 -4.88 -3.79
CA ARG A 15 5.65 -5.89 -2.92
C ARG A 15 5.19 -5.69 -1.49
N LEU A 16 4.65 -6.72 -0.88
CA LEU A 16 4.16 -6.69 0.50
C LEU A 16 5.13 -7.46 1.42
N GLY A 17 5.48 -6.85 2.54
CA GLY A 17 6.20 -7.47 3.64
C GLY A 17 5.34 -8.42 4.46
N LYS A 18 5.91 -8.94 5.54
CA LYS A 18 5.24 -9.85 6.48
C LYS A 18 4.21 -9.10 7.31
N ASN A 19 3.07 -9.73 7.62
CA ASN A 19 2.06 -9.19 8.54
C ASN A 19 1.51 -7.80 8.16
N VAL A 20 1.46 -7.49 6.86
CA VAL A 20 0.84 -6.25 6.38
C VAL A 20 -0.68 -6.34 6.51
N PHE A 21 -1.30 -5.29 7.05
CA PHE A 21 -2.75 -5.13 7.06
C PHE A 21 -3.19 -4.24 5.90
N ILE A 22 -4.16 -4.68 5.09
CA ILE A 22 -4.74 -3.87 4.01
C ILE A 22 -6.24 -3.71 4.25
N GLY A 23 -6.67 -2.48 4.53
CA GLY A 23 -8.06 -2.13 4.76
C GLY A 23 -8.92 -2.28 3.51
N ALA A 24 -10.22 -2.50 3.71
CA ALA A 24 -11.17 -2.64 2.62
C ALA A 24 -11.16 -1.41 1.69
N GLY A 25 -11.25 -1.65 0.38
CA GLY A 25 -11.28 -0.59 -0.64
C GLY A 25 -9.93 0.05 -0.93
N ALA A 26 -8.86 -0.29 -0.20
CA ALA A 26 -7.52 0.23 -0.47
C ALA A 26 -7.01 -0.18 -1.86
N LYS A 27 -6.25 0.73 -2.46
CA LYS A 27 -5.55 0.53 -3.73
C LYS A 27 -4.07 0.77 -3.51
N VAL A 28 -3.25 -0.24 -3.81
CA VAL A 28 -1.79 -0.16 -3.79
C VAL A 28 -1.32 -0.32 -5.23
N LEU A 29 -0.71 0.72 -5.79
CA LEU A 29 -0.47 0.83 -7.23
C LEU A 29 1.01 1.07 -7.55
N GLY A 30 1.54 0.30 -8.50
CA GLY A 30 2.89 0.42 -9.02
C GLY A 30 3.95 -0.33 -8.19
N PRO A 31 5.25 -0.11 -8.48
CA PRO A 31 6.37 -0.83 -7.85
C PRO A 31 6.68 -0.28 -6.45
N VAL A 32 5.67 -0.29 -5.57
CA VAL A 32 5.78 0.18 -4.20
C VAL A 32 6.04 -0.97 -3.24
N TYR A 33 6.83 -0.72 -2.21
CA TYR A 33 7.07 -1.64 -1.11
C TYR A 33 6.25 -1.25 0.13
N VAL A 34 5.48 -2.19 0.66
CA VAL A 34 4.76 -2.04 1.93
C VAL A 34 5.48 -2.91 2.97
N GLY A 35 6.22 -2.28 3.88
CA GLY A 35 7.11 -2.96 4.82
C GLY A 35 6.40 -3.82 5.86
N ASP A 36 7.19 -4.64 6.56
CA ASP A 36 6.69 -5.59 7.56
C ASP A 36 5.85 -4.90 8.64
N GLY A 37 4.67 -5.45 8.95
CA GLY A 37 3.76 -4.93 9.98
C GLY A 37 3.07 -3.61 9.63
N ALA A 38 3.27 -3.07 8.42
CA ALA A 38 2.62 -1.84 7.99
C ALA A 38 1.11 -2.02 7.83
N LYS A 39 0.37 -0.90 7.95
CA LYS A 39 -1.09 -0.87 7.85
C LYS A 39 -1.51 0.10 6.76
N VAL A 40 -2.33 -0.35 5.82
CA VAL A 40 -2.98 0.50 4.81
C VAL A 40 -4.43 0.71 5.22
N GLY A 41 -4.81 1.97 5.42
CA GLY A 41 -6.17 2.34 5.80
C GLY A 41 -7.21 1.99 4.73
N ALA A 42 -8.46 1.85 5.15
CA ALA A 42 -9.57 1.64 4.22
C ALA A 42 -9.66 2.79 3.20
N ASN A 43 -9.96 2.45 1.94
CA ASN A 43 -10.02 3.38 0.80
C ASN A 43 -8.75 4.21 0.54
N ALA A 44 -7.60 3.88 1.14
CA ALA A 44 -6.34 4.58 0.87
C ALA A 44 -5.80 4.28 -0.53
N VAL A 45 -5.13 5.25 -1.15
CA VAL A 45 -4.44 5.08 -2.46
C VAL A 45 -2.94 5.26 -2.27
N VAL A 46 -2.22 4.14 -2.22
CA VAL A 46 -0.77 4.08 -1.97
C VAL A 46 -0.02 4.16 -3.29
N LEU A 47 0.81 5.19 -3.42
CA LEU A 47 1.65 5.48 -4.60
C LEU A 47 3.14 5.60 -4.25
N LYS A 48 3.49 5.38 -2.98
CA LYS A 48 4.86 5.46 -2.45
C LYS A 48 5.05 4.37 -1.41
N ASP A 49 6.30 4.01 -1.16
CA ASP A 49 6.66 3.01 -0.16
C ASP A 49 6.11 3.36 1.23
N VAL A 50 5.67 2.32 1.93
CA VAL A 50 5.19 2.41 3.31
C VAL A 50 6.23 1.72 4.20
N PRO A 51 6.89 2.45 5.11
CA PRO A 51 7.83 1.84 6.04
C PRO A 51 7.18 0.74 6.90
N GLY A 52 7.97 -0.24 7.35
CA GLY A 52 7.49 -1.27 8.27
C GLY A 52 6.94 -0.67 9.56
N GLY A 53 5.84 -1.25 10.07
CA GLY A 53 5.13 -0.82 11.27
C GLY A 53 4.30 0.46 11.13
N ALA A 54 4.48 1.23 10.04
CA ALA A 54 3.80 2.50 9.84
C ALA A 54 2.37 2.32 9.30
N THR A 55 1.52 3.34 9.51
CA THR A 55 0.17 3.38 8.92
C THR A 55 0.11 4.35 7.74
N ALA A 56 -0.43 3.93 6.60
CA ALA A 56 -0.66 4.77 5.42
C ALA A 56 -2.16 4.98 5.19
N VAL A 57 -2.63 6.23 5.14
CA VAL A 57 -4.06 6.56 4.99
C VAL A 57 -4.28 7.71 4.02
N GLY A 58 -5.48 7.80 3.42
CA GLY A 58 -5.91 8.91 2.57
C GLY A 58 -5.67 8.72 1.07
N VAL A 59 -6.06 9.73 0.29
CA VAL A 59 -5.98 9.74 -1.18
C VAL A 59 -5.40 11.10 -1.63
N PRO A 60 -4.13 11.18 -2.05
CA PRO A 60 -3.12 10.13 -2.02
C PRO A 60 -2.66 9.81 -0.58
N ALA A 61 -2.26 8.56 -0.34
CA ALA A 61 -1.89 8.09 1.00
C ALA A 61 -0.72 8.88 1.59
N ARG A 62 -0.77 9.09 2.91
CA ARG A 62 0.28 9.71 3.73
C ARG A 62 0.55 8.81 4.93
N ILE A 63 1.80 8.82 5.38
CA ILE A 63 2.19 8.11 6.59
C ILE A 63 1.66 8.88 7.79
N VAL A 64 0.92 8.18 8.63
CA VAL A 64 0.44 8.61 9.94
C VAL A 64 0.86 7.50 10.90
N GLN A 65 1.45 7.87 12.05
CA GLN A 65 1.96 6.96 13.11
C GLN A 65 1.89 5.44 12.83
#